data_AF-Q5MAS1-F1
#
_entry.id   AF-Q5MAS1-F1
#
_cell.length_a   1.000
_cell.length_b   1.000
_cell.length_c   1.000
_cell.angle_alpha   90.00
_cell.angle_beta   90.00
_cell.angle_gamma   90.00
#
_symmetry.space_group_name_H-M   'P 1'
#
loop_
_entity.id
_entity.type
_entity.pdbx_description
1 polymer ?
#
loop_
_entity_poly.entity_id
_entity_poly.type
_entity_poly.pdbx_seq_one_letter_code
_entity_poly.pdbx_strand_id
1 'polypeptide(L)'
;YIRFVDERTIISLSIDGCLKMWNAEDQKVLRTYKGHSNSRRFVGLSVWKPGGLICCGSENNQVFVYDKRWGEPIWMYGREPRHEHGFVSSVCWQQKDENQCTLVAGDSDGVLRVFNGKRK
;
A
#
# COMPACT_ATOMS: atom_id res chain seq x y z
N TYR A 1 8.66 6.33 -0.24
CA TYR A 1 7.95 6.55 -1.52
C TYR A 1 6.90 7.64 -1.37
N ILE A 2 6.50 8.32 -2.46
CA ILE A 2 5.42 9.32 -2.48
C ILE A 2 4.55 9.10 -3.72
N ARG A 3 3.22 9.21 -3.57
CA ARG A 3 2.22 9.10 -4.65
C ARG A 3 1.07 10.09 -4.43
N PHE A 4 0.46 10.56 -5.51
CA PHE A 4 -0.83 11.25 -5.44
C PHE A 4 -1.95 10.23 -5.23
N VAL A 5 -2.82 10.50 -4.26
CA VAL A 5 -4.05 9.73 -4.04
C VAL A 5 -5.16 10.29 -4.94
N ASP A 6 -5.28 11.62 -4.94
CA ASP A 6 -6.11 12.42 -5.85
C ASP A 6 -5.39 13.76 -6.12
N GLU A 7 -6.08 14.74 -6.72
CA GLU A 7 -5.46 16.02 -7.10
C GLU A 7 -4.96 16.85 -5.92
N ARG A 8 -5.57 16.67 -4.73
CA ARG A 8 -5.28 17.49 -3.55
C ARG A 8 -4.57 16.73 -2.45
N THR A 9 -4.61 15.40 -2.49
CA THR A 9 -4.00 14.58 -1.44
C THR A 9 -2.85 13.74 -1.96
N ILE A 10 -1.75 13.75 -1.20
CA ILE A 10 -0.59 12.91 -1.43
C ILE A 10 -0.45 11.92 -0.29
N ILE A 11 0.16 10.78 -0.58
CA ILE A 11 0.54 9.80 0.41
C ILE A 11 2.04 9.55 0.35
N SER A 12 2.67 9.58 1.53
CA SER A 12 4.05 9.18 1.73
C SER A 12 4.11 7.87 2.51
N LEU A 13 5.08 7.04 2.15
CA LEU A 13 5.45 5.82 2.85
C LEU A 13 6.86 5.97 3.40
N SER A 14 6.99 5.73 4.69
CA SER A 14 8.22 5.83 5.48
C SER A 14 8.72 4.44 5.90
N ILE A 15 9.96 4.40 6.38
CA ILE A 15 10.60 3.19 6.94
C ILE A 15 10.28 3.01 8.43
N ASP A 16 9.47 3.89 9.02
CA ASP A 16 9.02 3.83 10.42
C ASP A 16 7.73 2.99 10.59
N GLY A 17 7.33 2.24 9.55
CA GLY A 17 6.08 1.48 9.54
C GLY A 17 4.83 2.35 9.46
N CYS A 18 4.96 3.62 9.04
CA CYS A 18 3.84 4.53 8.86
C CYS A 18 3.70 5.00 7.41
N LEU A 19 2.43 5.11 7.00
CA LEU A 19 2.01 5.89 5.84
C LEU A 19 1.39 7.17 6.35
N LYS A 20 1.62 8.29 5.66
CA LYS A 20 0.97 9.56 5.98
C LYS A 20 0.30 10.12 4.74
N MET A 21 -0.96 10.48 4.87
CA MET A 21 -1.69 11.23 3.85
C MET A 21 -1.71 12.71 4.23
N TRP A 22 -1.50 13.56 3.24
CA TRP A 22 -1.31 14.99 3.40
C TRP A 22 -2.26 15.73 2.47
N ASN A 23 -2.76 16.89 2.91
CA ASN A 23 -3.30 17.89 2.00
C ASN A 23 -2.11 18.62 1.34
N ALA A 24 -2.01 18.57 0.02
CA ALA A 24 -0.97 19.23 -0.74
C ALA A 24 -1.10 20.75 -0.72
N GLU A 25 -2.32 21.28 -0.59
CA GLU A 25 -2.58 22.73 -0.53
C GLU A 25 -2.16 23.30 0.83
N ASP A 26 -2.65 22.69 1.92
CA ASP A 26 -2.44 23.20 3.28
C ASP A 26 -1.17 22.67 3.96
N GLN A 27 -0.47 21.72 3.33
CA GLN A 27 0.73 21.05 3.86
C GLN A 27 0.51 20.35 5.22
N LYS A 28 -0.74 19.97 5.52
CA LYS A 28 -1.12 19.32 6.78
C LYS A 28 -1.28 17.82 6.61
N VAL A 29 -0.86 17.06 7.62
CA VAL A 29 -1.17 15.63 7.73
C VAL A 29 -2.66 15.48 7.97
N LEU A 30 -3.34 14.78 7.06
CA LEU A 30 -4.74 14.42 7.19
C LEU A 30 -4.91 13.13 7.98
N ARG A 31 -4.01 12.16 7.77
CA ARG A 31 -4.10 10.84 8.39
C ARG A 31 -2.75 10.14 8.46
N THR A 32 -2.56 9.34 9.49
CA THR A 32 -1.46 8.36 9.59
C THR A 32 -2.06 6.96 9.57
N TYR A 33 -1.53 6.08 8.72
CA TYR A 33 -1.90 4.67 8.66
C TYR A 33 -0.78 3.83 9.24
N LYS A 34 -1.16 2.84 10.05
CA LYS A 34 -0.25 1.96 10.79
C LYS A 34 -0.66 0.50 10.55
N GLY A 35 0.20 -0.43 10.96
CA GLY A 35 -0.07 -1.88 10.90
C GLY A 35 0.92 -2.64 10.02
N HIS A 36 1.42 -2.02 8.94
CA HIS A 36 2.50 -2.62 8.17
C HIS A 36 3.83 -2.53 8.95
N SER A 37 4.60 -3.61 8.90
CA SER A 37 5.93 -3.66 9.51
C SER A 37 6.96 -3.19 8.50
N ASN A 38 7.60 -2.07 8.78
CA ASN A 38 8.74 -1.61 8.02
C ASN A 38 9.70 -0.91 8.96
N SER A 39 10.99 -1.25 8.89
CA SER A 39 12.01 -0.79 9.82
C SER A 39 13.38 -0.62 9.18
N ARG A 40 13.69 -1.34 8.09
CA ARG A 40 15.03 -1.39 7.49
C ARG A 40 15.04 -1.13 5.98
N ARG A 41 13.94 -1.35 5.27
CA ARG A 41 13.87 -1.43 3.81
C ARG A 41 12.80 -0.47 3.27
N PHE A 42 12.95 -0.06 2.02
CA PHE A 42 11.85 0.58 1.31
C PHE A 42 10.99 -0.51 0.66
N VAL A 43 9.69 -0.42 0.88
CA VAL A 43 8.69 -1.33 0.32
C VAL A 43 7.82 -0.59 -0.69
N GLY A 44 7.23 -1.29 -1.64
CA GLY A 44 6.45 -0.68 -2.70
C GLY A 44 5.25 0.12 -2.17
N LEU A 45 4.86 1.16 -2.92
CA LEU A 45 3.67 1.98 -2.67
C LEU A 45 2.90 2.19 -3.98
N SER A 46 1.60 1.89 -3.97
CA SER A 46 0.72 2.15 -5.10
C SER A 46 -0.66 2.62 -4.63
N VAL A 47 -1.34 3.40 -5.47
CA VAL A 47 -2.69 3.91 -5.20
C VAL A 47 -3.59 3.53 -6.36
N TRP A 48 -4.77 2.97 -6.06
CA TRP A 48 -5.85 2.84 -7.02
C TRP A 48 -6.78 4.05 -6.90
N LYS A 49 -6.71 4.94 -7.89
CA LYS A 49 -7.37 6.26 -7.84
C LYS A 49 -8.90 6.18 -7.78
N PRO A 50 -9.60 5.33 -8.58
CA PRO A 50 -11.06 5.28 -8.56
C PRO A 50 -11.67 4.89 -7.20
N GLY A 51 -11.01 4.00 -6.47
CA GLY A 51 -11.45 3.55 -5.15
C GLY A 51 -10.87 4.32 -3.97
N GLY A 52 -9.82 5.14 -4.19
CA GLY A 52 -9.06 5.73 -3.09
C GLY A 52 -8.39 4.66 -2.21
N LEU A 53 -8.00 3.54 -2.81
CA LEU A 53 -7.30 2.47 -2.10
C LEU A 53 -5.79 2.65 -2.21
N ILE A 54 -5.11 2.46 -1.10
CA ILE A 54 -3.66 2.57 -0.98
C ILE A 54 -3.13 1.17 -0.69
N CYS A 55 -2.14 0.73 -1.44
CA CYS A 55 -1.44 -0.51 -1.18
C CYS A 55 0.03 -0.24 -0.85
N CYS A 56 0.55 -0.94 0.15
CA CYS A 56 1.97 -1.05 0.38
C CYS A 56 2.42 -2.50 0.61
N GLY A 57 3.69 -2.75 0.32
CA GLY A 57 4.37 -3.95 0.80
C GLY A 57 4.80 -3.83 2.26
N SER A 58 5.37 -4.90 2.81
CA SER A 58 5.92 -4.93 4.17
C SER A 58 7.11 -5.88 4.27
N GLU A 59 7.96 -5.65 5.27
CA GLU A 59 9.13 -6.49 5.60
C GLU A 59 8.77 -7.85 6.16
N ASN A 60 7.53 -8.04 6.60
CA ASN A 60 7.03 -9.33 7.07
C ASN A 60 6.46 -10.19 5.91
N ASN A 61 6.83 -9.87 4.67
CA ASN A 61 6.34 -10.49 3.45
C ASN A 61 4.81 -10.45 3.27
N GLN A 62 4.16 -9.42 3.82
CA GLN A 62 2.74 -9.17 3.65
C GLN A 62 2.48 -7.96 2.75
N VAL A 63 1.30 -7.96 2.15
CA VAL A 63 0.71 -6.87 1.38
C VAL A 63 -0.41 -6.27 2.21
N PHE A 64 -0.41 -4.95 2.37
CA PHE A 64 -1.43 -4.22 3.11
C PHE A 64 -2.20 -3.31 2.16
N VAL A 65 -3.52 -3.29 2.32
CA VAL A 65 -4.41 -2.36 1.61
C VAL A 65 -5.20 -1.54 2.62
N TYR A 66 -5.22 -0.24 2.39
CA TYR A 66 -5.89 0.76 3.20
C TYR A 66 -6.91 1.51 2.34
N ASP A 67 -8.02 1.91 2.94
CA ASP A 67 -8.92 2.90 2.35
C ASP A 67 -8.51 4.28 2.84
N LYS A 68 -8.51 5.29 1.96
CA LYS A 68 -8.16 6.68 2.35
C LYS A 68 -9.00 7.24 3.51
N ARG A 69 -10.18 6.66 3.78
CA ARG A 69 -11.11 7.05 4.83
C ARG A 69 -10.75 6.51 6.22
N TRP A 70 -10.02 5.39 6.30
CA TRP A 70 -9.79 4.65 7.56
C TRP A 70 -8.29 4.52 7.85
N GLY A 71 -7.88 4.67 9.12
CA GLY A 71 -6.45 4.60 9.50
C GLY A 71 -5.87 3.18 9.58
N GLU A 72 -6.75 2.19 9.70
CA GLU A 72 -6.39 0.78 9.82
C GLU A 72 -6.45 0.07 8.46
N PRO A 73 -5.68 -1.01 8.25
CA PRO A 73 -5.75 -1.78 7.02
C PRO A 73 -7.11 -2.44 6.87
N ILE A 74 -7.70 -2.31 5.68
CA ILE A 74 -8.99 -2.95 5.34
C ILE A 74 -8.79 -4.37 4.80
N TRP A 75 -7.58 -4.68 4.35
CA TRP A 75 -7.23 -5.98 3.84
C TRP A 75 -5.72 -6.22 3.95
N MET A 76 -5.35 -7.47 4.21
CA MET A 76 -3.97 -7.90 4.34
C MET A 76 -3.82 -9.28 3.73
N TYR A 77 -2.69 -9.53 3.07
CA TYR A 77 -2.35 -10.85 2.55
C TYR A 77 -0.88 -11.18 2.75
N GLY A 78 -0.64 -12.40 3.22
CA GLY A 78 0.67 -12.98 3.42
C GLY A 78 0.59 -14.00 4.54
N ARG A 79 1.59 -14.87 4.62
CA ARG A 79 1.74 -15.81 5.75
C ARG A 79 2.74 -15.23 6.74
N GLU A 80 2.67 -15.68 7.98
CA GLU A 80 3.78 -15.46 8.91
C GLU A 80 5.10 -15.93 8.28
N PRO A 81 6.19 -15.18 8.47
CA PRO A 81 7.44 -15.44 7.77
C PRO A 81 7.93 -16.85 8.07
N ARG A 82 8.06 -17.68 7.03
CA ARG A 82 8.77 -18.97 7.11
C ARG A 82 10.30 -18.77 7.13
N HIS A 83 10.77 -17.61 6.65
CA HIS A 83 12.17 -17.24 6.57
C HIS A 83 12.34 -15.75 6.92
N GLU A 84 13.43 -15.40 7.61
CA GLU A 84 13.69 -14.08 8.19
C GLU A 84 14.03 -12.96 7.17
N HIS A 85 13.97 -13.24 5.86
CA HIS A 85 14.55 -12.34 4.86
C HIS A 85 13.62 -11.87 3.73
N GLY A 86 12.42 -12.44 3.60
CA GLY A 86 11.48 -12.10 2.53
C GLY A 86 10.73 -10.78 2.78
N PHE A 87 10.59 -9.92 1.76
CA PHE A 87 9.76 -8.72 1.84
C PHE A 87 9.07 -8.40 0.52
N VAL A 88 7.92 -7.71 0.58
CA VAL A 88 7.23 -7.23 -0.62
C VAL A 88 7.91 -5.95 -1.10
N SER A 89 8.70 -6.06 -2.16
CA SER A 89 9.54 -4.98 -2.67
C SER A 89 8.79 -4.03 -3.59
N SER A 90 7.81 -4.55 -4.35
CA SER A 90 7.09 -3.78 -5.35
C SER A 90 5.60 -4.11 -5.35
N VAL A 91 4.76 -3.09 -5.57
CA VAL A 91 3.31 -3.23 -5.71
C VAL A 91 2.80 -2.29 -6.80
N CYS A 92 1.79 -2.71 -7.55
CA CYS A 92 1.21 -1.93 -8.64
C CYS A 92 -0.30 -2.21 -8.79
N TRP A 93 -1.11 -1.15 -8.70
CA TRP A 93 -2.52 -1.18 -9.06
C TRP A 93 -2.74 -0.87 -10.53
N GLN A 94 -3.57 -1.68 -11.18
CA GLN A 94 -4.10 -1.38 -12.50
C GLN A 94 -5.10 -0.21 -12.44
N GLN A 95 -4.90 0.82 -13.28
CA GLN A 95 -5.76 2.00 -13.37
C GLN A 95 -6.69 1.90 -14.60
N LYS A 96 -7.58 0.91 -14.64
CA LYS A 96 -8.43 0.66 -15.82
C LYS A 96 -9.92 0.69 -15.55
N ASP A 97 -10.35 0.08 -14.45
CA ASP A 97 -11.77 -0.11 -14.11
C ASP A 97 -12.03 0.54 -12.74
N GLU A 98 -13.25 1.05 -12.53
CA GLU A 98 -13.72 1.60 -11.26
C GLU A 98 -14.42 0.54 -10.38
N ASN A 99 -14.90 -0.53 -11.01
CA ASN A 99 -15.65 -1.63 -10.39
C ASN A 99 -14.77 -2.85 -10.13
N GLN A 100 -13.67 -3.00 -10.88
CA GLN A 100 -12.69 -4.06 -10.70
C GLN A 100 -11.33 -3.46 -10.37
N CYS A 101 -10.66 -4.05 -9.39
CA CYS A 101 -9.31 -3.66 -9.04
C CYS A 101 -8.37 -4.86 -9.19
N THR A 102 -7.25 -4.65 -9.87
CA THR A 102 -6.18 -5.64 -10.02
C THR A 102 -4.92 -5.09 -9.36
N LEU A 103 -4.39 -5.82 -8.39
CA LEU A 103 -3.14 -5.53 -7.71
C LEU A 103 -2.10 -6.59 -8.04
N VAL A 104 -0.91 -6.16 -8.42
CA VAL A 104 0.26 -7.02 -8.55
C VAL A 104 1.25 -6.68 -7.46
N ALA A 105 1.74 -7.69 -6.74
CA ALA A 105 2.80 -7.56 -5.74
C ALA A 105 3.97 -8.48 -6.09
N GLY A 106 5.19 -7.96 -6.00
CA GLY A 106 6.42 -8.74 -6.15
C GLY A 106 7.18 -8.78 -4.84
N ASP A 107 7.56 -9.98 -4.41
CA ASP A 107 8.44 -10.16 -3.26
C ASP A 107 9.92 -10.26 -3.66
N SER A 108 10.80 -10.21 -2.66
CA SER A 108 12.26 -10.33 -2.83
C SER A 108 12.71 -11.69 -3.35
N ASP A 109 11.87 -12.70 -3.28
CA ASP A 109 12.16 -14.06 -3.74
C ASP A 109 11.83 -14.23 -5.23
N GLY A 110 11.42 -13.14 -5.90
CA GLY A 110 11.06 -13.12 -7.31
C GLY A 110 9.65 -13.61 -7.59
N VAL A 111 8.83 -13.84 -6.55
CA VAL A 111 7.45 -14.31 -6.74
C VAL A 111 6.53 -13.12 -6.97
N LEU A 112 5.84 -13.15 -8.11
CA LEU A 112 4.75 -12.23 -8.41
C LEU A 112 3.42 -12.83 -7.98
N ARG A 113 2.59 -12.03 -7.32
CA ARG A 113 1.22 -12.38 -6.95
C ARG A 113 0.26 -11.37 -7.51
N VAL A 114 -0.84 -11.86 -8.07
CA VAL A 114 -1.90 -11.05 -8.66
C VAL A 114 -3.17 -11.25 -7.85
N PHE A 115 -3.79 -10.14 -7.45
CA PHE A 115 -5.02 -10.12 -6.67
C PHE A 115 -6.08 -9.37 -7.46
N ASN A 116 -7.24 -9.99 -7.60
CA ASN A 116 -8.40 -9.40 -8.26
C ASN A 116 -9.48 -9.13 -7.21
N GLY A 117 -9.97 -7.90 -7.15
CA GLY A 117 -11.07 -7.48 -6.30
C GLY A 117 -12.21 -6.90 -7.13
N LYS A 118 -13.42 -6.99 -6.58
CA LYS A 118 -14.59 -6.27 -7.09
C LYS A 118 -15.10 -5.34 -6.01
N ARG A 119 -15.33 -4.09 -6.37
CA ARG A 119 -16.03 -3.15 -5.50
C ARG A 119 -17.52 -3.47 -5.57
N LYS A 120 -18.12 -3.76 -4.42
CA LYS A 120 -19.58 -3.93 -4.28
C LYS A 120 -20.24 -2.60 -3.95
#